data_AF-A0A511TIZ1-F1
#
_entry.id   AF-A0A511TIZ1-F1
#
_cell.length_a   1.000
_cell.length_b   1.000
_cell.length_c   1.000
_cell.angle_alpha   90.00
_cell.angle_beta   90.00
_cell.angle_gamma   90.00
#
_symmetry.space_group_name_H-M   'P 1'
#
loop_
_entity.id
_entity.type
_entity.pdbx_description
1 polymer ?
#
loop_
_entity_poly.entity_id
_entity_poly.type
_entity_poly.pdbx_seq_one_letter_code
_entity_poly.pdbx_strand_id
1 'polypeptide(L)'
;MSFAQQRLCFLHRMDPTGAAHATVRCHRVTGALDARALREALDALVARHEPLRTVFPLGTQQHVSAEGHAQVRFLEVATEAEALRHAHEEALHPFDLEHGPLLRLTVIRLAPRTHVLVLAAHLLAADGTSLQVFTEELAIAYRAALLGEPTVLPELPVQYVDWAAWQREQLTAERRESLSRWWREQLSGVPLFLDLVPPRPALGKGRRLHRVLPAAVADRVRALASTERQTVFTVLASACGVVLGHRAGREQVLLGLAVANRDLSEVERVLGFFVDTVVLQVDLRGDPDFRALLTRVSAATAAAYAHKDLPFEQLVADLAPPRDPTRSPVVQVNFAHHPAGTAGALSLHGCEVTELLLDLPSAKFELTIRVEERADGAFTVWAEFDESLFDPVFIEGLLVAYEDVLRTATPEARASLPRAPPGAREQQLSRIFADVLKVASVAPDDDFFLRGGHSLLLVEVAARIRSEMGQDLGLRELYQHPTVAGIAARLDRTAAPR
;
A
#
# COMPACT_ATOMS: atom_id res chain seq x y z
N MET A 1 -23.99 6.06 -3.56
CA MET A 1 -22.65 5.67 -3.05
C MET A 1 -22.14 4.49 -3.83
N SER A 2 -20.89 4.55 -4.28
CA SER A 2 -20.17 3.39 -4.81
C SER A 2 -19.95 2.34 -3.69
N PHE A 3 -19.51 1.13 -4.06
CA PHE A 3 -19.15 0.12 -3.06
C PHE A 3 -17.95 0.56 -2.21
N ALA A 4 -16.94 1.17 -2.83
CA ALA A 4 -15.75 1.68 -2.16
C ALA A 4 -16.08 2.78 -1.13
N GLN A 5 -16.95 3.74 -1.48
CA GLN A 5 -17.40 4.77 -0.53
C GLN A 5 -18.20 4.18 0.64
N GLN A 6 -19.09 3.20 0.37
CA GLN A 6 -19.86 2.56 1.43
C GLN A 6 -18.94 1.88 2.46
N ARG A 7 -17.86 1.25 2.00
CA ARG A 7 -16.84 0.68 2.88
C ARG A 7 -16.09 1.75 3.66
N LEU A 8 -15.62 2.80 2.99
CA LEU A 8 -14.87 3.85 3.65
C LEU A 8 -15.70 4.60 4.72
N CYS A 9 -16.99 4.83 4.47
CA CYS A 9 -17.93 5.33 5.49
C CYS A 9 -18.05 4.39 6.70
N PHE A 10 -18.04 3.07 6.48
CA PHE A 10 -18.02 2.11 7.58
C PHE A 10 -16.73 2.19 8.40
N LEU A 11 -15.57 2.26 7.74
CA LEU A 11 -14.26 2.38 8.40
C LEU A 11 -14.14 3.69 9.20
N HIS A 12 -14.58 4.81 8.63
CA HIS A 12 -14.58 6.10 9.33
C HIS A 12 -15.45 6.09 10.61
N ARG A 13 -16.56 5.34 10.63
CA ARG A 13 -17.36 5.21 11.87
C ARG A 13 -16.67 4.40 12.97
N MET A 14 -15.76 3.51 12.59
CA MET A 14 -14.97 2.70 13.54
C MET A 14 -13.79 3.51 14.10
N ASP A 15 -13.21 4.39 13.29
CA ASP A 15 -12.16 5.34 13.69
C ASP A 15 -12.48 6.75 13.14
N PRO A 16 -13.22 7.57 13.91
CA PRO A 16 -13.58 8.93 13.50
C PRO A 16 -12.39 9.91 13.51
N THR A 17 -11.25 9.55 14.13
CA THR A 17 -10.06 10.41 14.12
C THR A 17 -9.42 10.45 12.73
N GLY A 18 -9.51 9.34 11.99
CA GLY A 18 -9.63 9.31 10.54
C GLY A 18 -8.42 9.74 9.70
N ALA A 19 -7.24 9.95 10.29
CA ALA A 19 -6.04 10.37 9.55
C ALA A 19 -5.68 9.42 8.38
N ALA A 20 -5.94 8.12 8.53
CA ALA A 20 -5.73 7.11 7.49
C ALA A 20 -6.65 7.31 6.25
N HIS A 21 -7.75 8.04 6.39
CA HIS A 21 -8.74 8.28 5.34
C HIS A 21 -8.56 9.62 4.62
N ALA A 22 -7.51 10.37 4.97
CA ALA A 22 -7.12 11.58 4.26
C ALA A 22 -6.06 11.28 3.20
N THR A 23 -6.00 12.15 2.21
CA THR A 23 -4.88 12.31 1.30
C THR A 23 -4.41 13.76 1.39
N VAL A 24 -3.10 13.94 1.60
CA VAL A 24 -2.51 15.26 1.90
C VAL A 24 -1.31 15.48 1.00
N ARG A 25 -1.26 16.64 0.36
CA ARG A 25 -0.08 17.11 -0.38
C ARG A 25 0.39 18.43 0.20
N CYS A 26 1.70 18.55 0.38
CA CYS A 26 2.32 19.74 0.91
C CYS A 26 3.29 20.28 -0.14
N HIS A 27 3.26 21.60 -0.37
CA HIS A 27 4.10 22.23 -1.38
C HIS A 27 4.76 23.49 -0.81
N ARG A 28 6.05 23.64 -1.04
CA ARG A 28 6.73 24.93 -0.94
C ARG A 28 6.43 25.72 -2.20
N VAL A 29 6.01 26.97 -2.03
CA VAL A 29 5.68 27.88 -3.13
C VAL A 29 6.45 29.18 -2.95
N THR A 30 7.34 29.46 -3.90
CA THR A 30 8.15 30.68 -3.93
C THR A 30 7.74 31.54 -5.12
N GLY A 31 7.21 32.74 -4.88
CA GLY A 31 6.70 33.59 -5.95
C GLY A 31 5.70 34.64 -5.49
N ALA A 32 5.09 35.31 -6.46
CA ALA A 32 4.00 36.25 -6.22
C ALA A 32 2.66 35.50 -6.23
N LEU A 33 2.40 34.73 -5.16
CA LEU A 33 1.15 34.00 -5.01
C LEU A 33 -0.01 34.98 -4.79
N ASP A 34 -1.00 34.97 -5.67
CA ASP A 34 -2.20 35.80 -5.54
C ASP A 34 -3.30 35.02 -4.81
N ALA A 35 -3.57 35.44 -3.56
CA ALA A 35 -4.56 34.79 -2.69
C ALA A 35 -5.99 34.88 -3.23
N ARG A 36 -6.33 35.94 -3.97
CA ARG A 36 -7.66 36.14 -4.55
C ARG A 36 -7.85 35.19 -5.74
N ALA A 37 -6.90 35.17 -6.67
CA ALA A 37 -6.93 34.27 -7.82
C ALA A 37 -6.96 32.80 -7.39
N LEU A 38 -6.22 32.45 -6.33
CA LEU A 38 -6.24 31.09 -5.76
C LEU A 38 -7.62 30.71 -5.19
N ARG A 39 -8.27 31.62 -4.46
CA ARG A 39 -9.62 31.39 -3.94
C ARG A 39 -10.64 31.25 -5.06
N GLU A 40 -10.63 32.15 -6.04
CA GLU A 40 -11.52 32.12 -7.21
C GLU A 40 -11.35 30.83 -8.01
N ALA A 41 -10.10 30.39 -8.22
CA ALA A 41 -9.81 29.14 -8.90
C ALA A 41 -10.37 27.93 -8.15
N LEU A 42 -10.21 27.88 -6.83
CA LEU A 42 -10.75 26.79 -6.03
C LEU A 42 -12.27 26.79 -5.99
N ASP A 43 -12.92 27.95 -5.86
CA ASP A 43 -14.39 28.06 -5.91
C ASP A 43 -14.92 27.55 -7.25
N ALA A 44 -14.25 27.86 -8.37
CA ALA A 44 -14.59 27.34 -9.68
C ALA A 44 -14.49 25.80 -9.74
N LEU A 45 -13.48 25.20 -9.10
CA LEU A 45 -13.34 23.75 -9.05
C LEU A 45 -14.38 23.09 -8.14
N VAL A 46 -14.72 23.70 -6.99
CA VAL A 46 -15.78 23.21 -6.10
C VAL A 46 -17.15 23.25 -6.78
N ALA A 47 -17.42 24.29 -7.56
CA ALA A 47 -18.64 24.37 -8.37
C ALA A 47 -18.70 23.28 -9.45
N ARG A 48 -17.57 23.05 -10.13
CA ARG A 48 -17.43 22.09 -11.25
C ARG A 48 -17.53 20.63 -10.83
N HIS A 49 -16.95 20.27 -9.69
CA HIS A 49 -16.83 18.88 -9.23
C HIS A 49 -17.74 18.60 -8.03
N GLU A 50 -18.83 17.88 -8.26
CA GLU A 50 -19.78 17.49 -7.22
C GLU A 50 -19.17 16.83 -5.98
N PRO A 51 -18.16 15.93 -6.09
CA PRO A 51 -17.52 15.33 -4.92
C PRO A 51 -16.97 16.33 -3.90
N LEU A 52 -16.53 17.52 -4.35
CA LEU A 52 -15.95 18.53 -3.47
C LEU A 52 -17.01 19.28 -2.63
N ARG A 53 -18.27 19.23 -3.06
CA ARG A 53 -19.45 19.76 -2.37
C ARG A 53 -20.41 18.66 -1.91
N THR A 54 -19.90 17.44 -1.79
CA THR A 54 -20.66 16.28 -1.31
C THR A 54 -20.36 16.02 0.17
N VAL A 55 -21.42 15.77 0.94
CA VAL A 55 -21.36 15.30 2.33
C VAL A 55 -22.05 13.94 2.47
N PHE A 56 -21.83 13.28 3.60
CA PHE A 56 -22.27 11.91 3.90
C PHE A 56 -23.00 11.86 5.25
N PRO A 57 -24.19 12.49 5.37
CA PRO A 57 -24.95 12.48 6.62
C PRO A 57 -25.25 11.03 7.02
N LEU A 58 -24.97 10.70 8.29
CA LEU A 58 -25.10 9.35 8.87
C LEU A 58 -24.25 8.24 8.19
N GLY A 59 -23.43 8.59 7.19
CA GLY A 59 -22.61 7.66 6.42
C GLY A 59 -23.39 6.67 5.55
N THR A 60 -24.66 6.94 5.26
CA THR A 60 -25.56 6.01 4.54
C THR A 60 -25.88 6.45 3.11
N GLN A 61 -25.78 7.74 2.81
CA GLN A 61 -26.09 8.32 1.51
C GLN A 61 -25.12 9.45 1.18
N GLN A 62 -24.95 9.73 -0.12
CA GLN A 62 -24.31 10.95 -0.59
C GLN A 62 -25.35 12.07 -0.64
N HIS A 63 -24.99 13.25 -0.19
CA HIS A 63 -25.76 14.47 -0.37
C HIS A 63 -24.87 15.51 -1.05
N VAL A 64 -25.22 15.88 -2.28
CA VAL A 64 -24.49 16.90 -3.05
C VAL A 64 -25.16 18.25 -2.83
N SER A 65 -24.46 19.20 -2.20
CA SER A 65 -24.98 20.55 -1.99
C SER A 65 -25.05 21.31 -3.31
N ALA A 66 -26.15 22.02 -3.60
CA ALA A 66 -26.31 22.77 -4.86
C ALA A 66 -25.24 23.85 -5.06
N GLU A 67 -24.82 24.48 -3.98
CA GLU A 67 -23.74 25.47 -3.92
C GLU A 67 -22.64 24.98 -3.00
N GLY A 68 -21.41 25.43 -3.24
CA GLY A 68 -20.26 25.10 -2.41
C GLY A 68 -19.15 26.13 -2.61
N HIS A 69 -18.41 26.41 -1.54
CA HIS A 69 -17.27 27.31 -1.57
C HIS A 69 -16.04 26.60 -1.01
N ALA A 70 -14.88 26.93 -1.57
CA ALA A 70 -13.62 26.41 -1.10
C ALA A 70 -13.27 26.97 0.28
N GLN A 71 -12.96 26.09 1.22
CA GLN A 71 -12.34 26.51 2.48
C GLN A 71 -10.85 26.69 2.29
N VAL A 72 -10.44 27.96 2.29
CA VAL A 72 -9.04 28.37 2.26
C VAL A 72 -8.70 29.11 3.55
N ARG A 73 -7.76 28.54 4.31
CA ARG A 73 -7.22 29.11 5.53
C ARG A 73 -5.88 29.78 5.23
N PHE A 74 -5.72 31.02 5.64
CA PHE A 74 -4.45 31.75 5.53
C PHE A 74 -3.83 31.91 6.92
N LEU A 75 -2.54 31.61 7.02
CA LEU A 75 -1.76 31.70 8.24
C LEU A 75 -0.44 32.43 7.95
N GLU A 76 0.05 33.20 8.90
CA GLU A 76 1.40 33.77 8.86
C GLU A 76 2.20 33.23 10.05
N VAL A 77 3.44 32.83 9.80
CA VAL A 77 4.34 32.26 10.81
C VAL A 77 5.73 32.85 10.66
N ALA A 78 6.52 32.83 11.73
CA ALA A 78 7.85 33.43 11.73
C ALA A 78 8.93 32.46 11.24
N THR A 79 8.72 31.15 11.37
CA THR A 79 9.74 30.14 11.11
C THR A 79 9.22 28.97 10.27
N GLU A 80 10.14 28.31 9.55
CA GLU A 80 9.84 27.11 8.77
C GLU A 80 9.36 25.95 9.65
N ALA A 81 9.91 25.82 10.86
CA ALA A 81 9.48 24.82 11.83
C ALA A 81 8.01 25.00 12.24
N GLU A 82 7.55 26.23 12.43
CA GLU A 82 6.14 26.52 12.70
C GLU A 82 5.25 26.20 11.50
N ALA A 83 5.69 26.51 10.28
CA ALA A 83 4.94 26.15 9.08
C ALA A 83 4.78 24.63 8.94
N LEU A 84 5.86 23.87 9.14
CA LEU A 84 5.80 22.41 9.10
C LEU A 84 4.95 21.84 10.24
N ARG A 85 4.99 22.42 11.44
CA ARG A 85 4.09 22.03 12.54
C ARG A 85 2.62 22.23 12.15
N HIS A 86 2.26 23.40 11.61
CA HIS A 86 0.91 23.66 11.14
C HIS A 86 0.50 22.76 9.96
N ALA A 87 1.44 22.40 9.09
CA ALA A 87 1.19 21.45 8.01
C ALA A 87 0.86 20.04 8.54
N HIS A 88 1.58 19.56 9.55
CA HIS A 88 1.25 18.30 10.22
C HIS A 88 -0.09 18.38 10.98
N GLU A 89 -0.36 19.49 11.66
CA GLU A 89 -1.65 19.71 12.35
C GLU A 89 -2.82 19.67 11.36
N GLU A 90 -2.71 20.31 10.20
CA GLU A 90 -3.73 20.28 9.15
C GLU A 90 -3.90 18.86 8.59
N ALA A 91 -2.79 18.16 8.33
CA ALA A 91 -2.82 16.82 7.77
C ALA A 91 -3.52 15.79 8.70
N LEU A 92 -3.42 16.00 10.00
CA LEU A 92 -4.02 15.14 11.03
C LEU A 92 -5.40 15.65 11.49
N HIS A 93 -5.85 16.81 11.03
CA HIS A 93 -7.12 17.36 11.44
C HIS A 93 -8.27 16.52 10.85
N PRO A 94 -9.17 15.96 11.69
CA PRO A 94 -10.26 15.10 11.21
C PRO A 94 -11.21 15.84 10.25
N PHE A 95 -11.83 15.09 9.34
CA PHE A 95 -12.89 15.63 8.48
C PHE A 95 -14.27 15.33 9.08
N ASP A 96 -15.14 16.33 9.10
CA ASP A 96 -16.56 16.15 9.39
C ASP A 96 -17.29 15.67 8.13
N LEU A 97 -17.67 14.39 8.10
CA LEU A 97 -18.37 13.81 6.96
C LEU A 97 -19.83 14.29 6.84
N GLU A 98 -20.44 14.75 7.92
CA GLU A 98 -21.84 15.17 7.94
C GLU A 98 -22.01 16.59 7.40
N HIS A 99 -21.09 17.48 7.75
CA HIS A 99 -21.19 18.90 7.39
C HIS A 99 -20.13 19.37 6.37
N GLY A 100 -19.07 18.58 6.16
CA GLY A 100 -17.97 18.95 5.28
C GLY A 100 -17.18 20.17 5.76
N PRO A 101 -16.36 20.77 4.88
CA PRO A 101 -16.03 20.30 3.53
C PRO A 101 -15.06 19.12 3.56
N LEU A 102 -15.03 18.35 2.46
CA LEU A 102 -14.13 17.21 2.30
C LEU A 102 -12.81 17.56 1.59
N LEU A 103 -12.59 18.84 1.32
CA LEU A 103 -11.36 19.41 0.77
C LEU A 103 -11.03 20.70 1.51
N ARG A 104 -9.78 20.86 1.93
CA ARG A 104 -9.26 22.05 2.59
C ARG A 104 -7.93 22.46 1.99
N LEU A 105 -7.74 23.76 1.81
CA LEU A 105 -6.45 24.34 1.49
C LEU A 105 -5.98 25.26 2.62
N THR A 106 -4.81 25.00 3.17
CA THR A 106 -4.15 25.89 4.12
C THR A 106 -2.91 26.50 3.48
N VAL A 107 -2.86 27.83 3.42
CA VAL A 107 -1.75 28.63 2.89
C VAL A 107 -1.02 29.28 4.06
N ILE A 108 0.22 28.85 4.29
CA ILE A 108 1.06 29.31 5.39
C ILE A 108 2.16 30.19 4.82
N ARG A 109 2.13 31.48 5.13
CA ARG A 109 3.13 32.46 4.70
C ARG A 109 4.32 32.46 5.65
N LEU A 110 5.51 32.20 5.10
CA LEU A 110 6.80 32.27 5.81
C LEU A 110 7.52 33.60 5.59
N ALA A 111 7.37 34.16 4.38
CA ALA A 111 7.96 35.42 3.98
C ALA A 111 7.07 36.06 2.90
N PRO A 112 7.32 37.31 2.48
CA PRO A 112 6.47 37.99 1.51
C PRO A 112 6.24 37.23 0.20
N ARG A 113 7.19 36.38 -0.21
CA ARG A 113 7.14 35.58 -1.44
C ARG A 113 7.33 34.08 -1.20
N THR A 114 7.24 33.60 0.03
CA THR A 114 7.50 32.19 0.35
C THR A 114 6.37 31.64 1.20
N HIS A 115 5.77 30.55 0.74
CA HIS A 115 4.58 29.94 1.31
C HIS A 115 4.74 28.43 1.40
N VAL A 116 4.01 27.82 2.33
CA VAL A 116 3.74 26.39 2.38
C VAL A 116 2.25 26.20 2.14
N LEU A 117 1.89 25.43 1.12
CA LEU A 117 0.51 25.10 0.77
C LEU A 117 0.25 23.65 1.19
N VAL A 118 -0.83 23.45 1.95
CA VAL A 118 -1.26 22.13 2.42
C VAL A 118 -2.64 21.86 1.87
N LEU A 119 -2.72 20.94 0.92
CA LEU A 119 -3.96 20.48 0.32
C LEU A 119 -4.34 19.16 1.00
N ALA A 120 -5.44 19.17 1.74
CA ALA A 120 -5.98 17.98 2.41
C ALA A 120 -7.35 17.65 1.83
N ALA A 121 -7.55 16.39 1.40
CA ALA A 121 -8.83 15.88 0.95
C ALA A 121 -9.18 14.58 1.67
N HIS A 122 -10.46 14.37 1.97
CA HIS A 122 -10.94 13.06 2.41
C HIS A 122 -11.05 12.12 1.21
N LEU A 123 -10.64 10.86 1.37
CA LEU A 123 -10.62 9.87 0.27
C LEU A 123 -12.00 9.66 -0.36
N LEU A 124 -13.10 9.88 0.38
CA LEU A 124 -14.47 9.83 -0.16
C LEU A 124 -14.72 10.81 -1.32
N ALA A 125 -14.02 11.93 -1.35
CA ALA A 125 -14.14 12.98 -2.35
C ALA A 125 -13.07 12.89 -3.45
N ALA A 126 -11.88 12.39 -3.12
CA ALA A 126 -10.77 12.32 -4.07
C ALA A 126 -9.77 11.20 -3.73
N ASP A 127 -9.53 10.31 -4.69
CA ASP A 127 -8.40 9.39 -4.71
C ASP A 127 -7.10 10.03 -5.28
N GLY A 128 -6.02 9.25 -5.39
CA GLY A 128 -4.74 9.75 -5.88
C GLY A 128 -4.80 10.31 -7.31
N THR A 129 -5.51 9.64 -8.21
CA THR A 129 -5.73 10.14 -9.59
C THR A 129 -6.59 11.40 -9.59
N SER A 130 -7.60 11.47 -8.73
CA SER A 130 -8.41 12.70 -8.55
C SER A 130 -7.54 13.88 -8.15
N LEU A 131 -6.58 13.70 -7.24
CA LEU A 131 -5.68 14.79 -6.85
C LEU A 131 -4.78 15.25 -8.01
N GLN A 132 -4.34 14.35 -8.89
CA GLN A 132 -3.63 14.75 -10.11
C GLN A 132 -4.50 15.66 -10.98
N VAL A 133 -5.71 15.22 -11.33
CA VAL A 133 -6.67 16.00 -12.12
C VAL A 133 -6.95 17.35 -11.44
N PHE A 134 -7.17 17.35 -10.12
CA PHE A 134 -7.40 18.56 -9.35
C PHE A 134 -6.23 19.54 -9.45
N THR A 135 -4.98 19.08 -9.29
CA THR A 135 -3.80 19.96 -9.39
C THR A 135 -3.61 20.55 -10.79
N GLU A 136 -3.91 19.79 -11.84
CA GLU A 136 -3.86 20.26 -13.23
C GLU A 136 -4.95 21.32 -13.49
N GLU A 137 -6.19 21.06 -13.08
CA GLU A 137 -7.29 22.02 -13.27
C GLU A 137 -7.12 23.26 -12.40
N LEU A 138 -6.54 23.14 -11.20
CA LEU A 138 -6.21 24.26 -10.33
C LEU A 138 -5.18 25.18 -10.99
N ALA A 139 -4.16 24.63 -11.65
CA ALA A 139 -3.17 25.42 -12.37
C ALA A 139 -3.81 26.26 -13.49
N ILE A 140 -4.75 25.67 -14.23
CA ILE A 140 -5.48 26.34 -15.33
C ILE A 140 -6.39 27.44 -14.77
N ALA A 141 -7.21 27.11 -13.76
CA ALA A 141 -8.15 28.04 -13.15
C ALA A 141 -7.44 29.20 -12.44
N TYR A 142 -6.32 28.93 -11.75
CA TYR A 142 -5.50 29.95 -11.10
C TYR A 142 -4.94 30.95 -12.11
N ARG A 143 -4.39 30.48 -13.24
CA ARG A 143 -3.89 31.36 -14.29
C ARG A 143 -5.01 32.23 -14.86
N ALA A 144 -6.17 31.65 -15.15
CA ALA A 144 -7.31 32.38 -15.69
C ALA A 144 -7.76 33.49 -14.73
N ALA A 145 -7.95 33.17 -13.45
CA ALA A 145 -8.34 34.14 -12.42
C ALA A 145 -7.29 35.26 -12.21
N LEU A 146 -6.00 34.93 -12.32
CA LEU A 146 -4.90 35.89 -12.22
C LEU A 146 -4.91 36.89 -13.39
N LEU A 147 -5.21 36.43 -14.59
CA LEU A 147 -5.23 37.26 -15.81
C LEU A 147 -6.59 37.93 -16.06
N GLY A 148 -7.62 37.59 -15.28
CA GLY A 148 -8.99 38.05 -15.52
C GLY A 148 -9.64 37.42 -16.76
N GLU A 149 -9.20 36.22 -17.13
CA GLU A 149 -9.70 35.44 -18.26
C GLU A 149 -10.74 34.39 -17.80
N PRO A 150 -11.65 33.95 -18.68
CA PRO A 150 -12.54 32.84 -18.37
C PRO A 150 -11.76 31.52 -18.22
N THR A 151 -12.10 30.72 -17.21
CA THR A 151 -11.57 29.37 -17.05
C THR A 151 -12.15 28.44 -18.11
N VAL A 152 -11.30 27.89 -18.97
CA VAL A 152 -11.68 26.91 -20.00
C VAL A 152 -11.14 25.53 -19.60
N LEU A 153 -12.05 24.62 -19.27
CA LEU A 153 -11.74 23.22 -18.94
C LEU A 153 -12.61 22.30 -19.81
N PRO A 154 -12.17 21.06 -20.10
CA PRO A 154 -12.99 20.08 -20.81
C PRO A 154 -14.35 19.88 -20.12
N GLU A 155 -15.41 19.61 -20.87
CA GLU A 155 -16.70 19.28 -20.27
C GLU A 155 -16.62 17.98 -19.46
N LEU A 156 -17.38 17.89 -18.37
CA LEU A 156 -17.58 16.65 -17.62
C LEU A 156 -18.92 16.06 -18.07
N PRO A 157 -18.93 15.00 -18.89
CA PRO A 157 -20.19 14.43 -19.40
C PRO A 157 -21.01 13.73 -18.30
N VAL A 158 -20.35 13.35 -17.21
CA VAL A 158 -20.94 12.71 -16.03
C VAL A 158 -20.27 13.26 -14.76
N GLN A 159 -20.94 13.11 -13.63
CA GLN A 159 -20.39 13.34 -12.30
C GLN A 159 -20.18 12.01 -11.57
N TYR A 160 -19.50 12.07 -10.44
CA TYR A 160 -19.20 10.85 -9.67
C TYR A 160 -20.46 10.10 -9.21
N VAL A 161 -21.54 10.83 -8.90
CA VAL A 161 -22.82 10.23 -8.51
C VAL A 161 -23.39 9.34 -9.62
N ASP A 162 -23.24 9.75 -10.88
CA ASP A 162 -23.69 8.99 -12.05
C ASP A 162 -22.87 7.71 -12.21
N TRP A 163 -21.54 7.81 -12.09
CA TRP A 163 -20.67 6.63 -12.11
C TRP A 163 -20.99 5.67 -10.95
N ALA A 164 -21.23 6.20 -9.75
CA ALA A 164 -21.58 5.38 -8.59
C ALA A 164 -22.92 4.67 -8.75
N ALA A 165 -23.89 5.28 -9.43
CA ALA A 165 -25.16 4.65 -9.80
C ALA A 165 -24.95 3.57 -10.87
N TRP A 166 -24.24 3.92 -11.94
CA TRP A 166 -23.89 3.00 -13.03
C TRP A 166 -23.14 1.76 -12.51
N GLN A 167 -22.15 1.92 -11.62
CA GLN A 167 -21.40 0.80 -11.04
C GLN A 167 -22.34 -0.21 -10.37
N ARG A 168 -23.38 0.26 -9.67
CA ARG A 168 -24.36 -0.62 -9.03
C ARG A 168 -25.25 -1.34 -10.03
N GLU A 169 -25.63 -0.67 -11.11
CA GLU A 169 -26.42 -1.28 -12.18
C GLU A 169 -25.63 -2.36 -12.93
N GLN A 170 -24.32 -2.16 -13.14
CA GLN A 170 -23.46 -3.12 -13.82
C GLN A 170 -23.23 -4.41 -13.04
N LEU A 171 -23.21 -4.35 -11.70
CA LEU A 171 -23.00 -5.52 -10.85
C LEU A 171 -24.32 -6.22 -10.52
N THR A 172 -24.93 -6.81 -11.55
CA THR A 172 -26.14 -7.62 -11.40
C THR A 172 -25.90 -8.82 -10.47
N ALA A 173 -26.97 -9.40 -9.92
CA ALA A 173 -26.86 -10.57 -9.05
C ALA A 173 -26.12 -11.75 -9.72
N GLU A 174 -26.40 -12.00 -10.99
CA GLU A 174 -25.76 -13.04 -11.80
C GLU A 174 -24.27 -12.75 -12.03
N ARG A 175 -23.92 -11.52 -12.46
CA ARG A 175 -22.51 -11.13 -12.67
C ARG A 175 -21.73 -11.24 -11.37
N ARG A 176 -22.29 -10.74 -10.26
CA ARG A 176 -21.69 -10.85 -8.93
C ARG A 176 -21.44 -12.30 -8.56
N GLU A 177 -22.43 -13.19 -8.70
CA GLU A 177 -22.25 -14.60 -8.37
C GLU A 177 -21.18 -15.26 -9.24
N SER A 178 -21.13 -14.94 -10.54
CA SER A 178 -20.09 -15.42 -11.47
C SER A 178 -18.69 -15.01 -11.00
N LEU A 179 -18.49 -13.71 -10.71
CA LEU A 179 -17.22 -13.19 -10.20
C LEU A 179 -16.84 -13.83 -8.85
N SER A 180 -17.80 -13.92 -7.92
CA SER A 180 -17.61 -14.57 -6.62
C SER A 180 -17.23 -16.04 -6.73
N ARG A 181 -17.80 -16.77 -7.70
CA ARG A 181 -17.44 -18.18 -7.95
C ARG A 181 -16.01 -18.29 -8.46
N TRP A 182 -15.65 -17.47 -9.45
CA TRP A 182 -14.30 -17.45 -9.99
C TRP A 182 -13.25 -17.16 -8.92
N TRP A 183 -13.45 -16.11 -8.11
CA TRP A 183 -12.50 -15.76 -7.06
C TRP A 183 -12.34 -16.85 -5.98
N ARG A 184 -13.44 -17.50 -5.59
CA ARG A 184 -13.37 -18.64 -4.65
C ARG A 184 -12.59 -19.82 -5.23
N GLU A 185 -12.73 -20.08 -6.52
CA GLU A 185 -11.96 -21.12 -7.21
C GLU A 185 -10.47 -20.75 -7.27
N GLN A 186 -10.14 -19.50 -7.65
CA GLN A 186 -8.75 -19.04 -7.75
C GLN A 186 -8.01 -19.06 -6.41
N LEU A 187 -8.68 -18.65 -5.33
CA LEU A 187 -8.07 -18.55 -4.00
C LEU A 187 -8.31 -19.81 -3.15
N SER A 188 -8.85 -20.88 -3.76
CA SER A 188 -9.07 -22.16 -3.08
C SER A 188 -7.75 -22.79 -2.64
N GLY A 189 -7.64 -23.08 -1.34
CA GLY A 189 -6.44 -23.68 -0.74
C GLY A 189 -5.24 -22.73 -0.62
N VAL A 190 -5.37 -21.46 -1.02
CA VAL A 190 -4.30 -20.47 -0.88
C VAL A 190 -4.30 -19.92 0.55
N PRO A 191 -3.14 -19.84 1.23
CA PRO A 191 -3.05 -19.18 2.52
C PRO A 191 -3.47 -17.71 2.42
N LEU A 192 -4.53 -17.32 3.14
CA LEU A 192 -5.09 -15.94 3.11
C LEU A 192 -4.35 -14.95 4.03
N PHE A 193 -3.33 -15.43 4.76
CA PHE A 193 -2.50 -14.62 5.65
C PHE A 193 -1.02 -14.82 5.30
N LEU A 194 -0.31 -13.70 5.17
CA LEU A 194 1.12 -13.65 4.98
C LEU A 194 1.82 -13.34 6.31
N ASP A 195 2.38 -14.36 6.94
CA ASP A 195 3.04 -14.27 8.24
C ASP A 195 4.47 -13.70 8.13
N LEU A 196 4.60 -12.39 7.96
CA LEU A 196 5.91 -11.71 7.94
C LEU A 196 6.51 -11.54 9.35
N VAL A 197 5.63 -11.34 10.32
CA VAL A 197 5.92 -11.16 11.74
C VAL A 197 4.89 -11.93 12.58
N PRO A 198 5.16 -12.19 13.87
CA PRO A 198 4.17 -12.82 14.75
C PRO A 198 2.88 -11.98 14.81
N PRO A 199 1.69 -12.61 14.82
CA PRO A 199 0.42 -11.90 14.92
C PRO A 199 0.34 -11.03 16.17
N ARG A 200 0.03 -9.75 15.97
CA ARG A 200 -0.28 -8.76 17.02
C ARG A 200 -1.11 -7.64 16.40
N PRO A 201 -1.94 -6.90 17.17
CA PRO A 201 -2.79 -5.87 16.61
C PRO A 201 -2.01 -4.73 15.95
N ALA A 202 -2.41 -4.38 14.72
CA ALA A 202 -2.05 -3.11 14.09
C ALA A 202 -2.65 -1.95 14.89
N LEU A 203 -1.85 -0.91 15.17
CA LEU A 203 -2.30 0.32 15.82
C LEU A 203 -2.47 1.48 14.83
N GLY A 204 -2.18 1.25 13.55
CA GLY A 204 -2.24 2.25 12.50
C GLY A 204 -1.12 3.29 12.60
N LYS A 205 -0.05 3.03 13.36
CA LYS A 205 1.05 3.98 13.56
C LYS A 205 1.97 3.93 12.36
N GLY A 206 1.79 4.88 11.45
CA GLY A 206 2.55 4.89 10.21
C GLY A 206 4.00 5.30 10.39
N ARG A 207 4.87 4.61 9.68
CA ARG A 207 6.24 5.05 9.41
C ARG A 207 6.59 4.77 7.96
N ARG A 208 7.44 5.61 7.39
CA ARG A 208 7.90 5.46 6.01
C ARG A 208 9.41 5.34 5.92
N LEU A 209 9.87 4.39 5.13
CA LEU A 209 11.26 4.24 4.71
C LEU A 209 11.32 4.21 3.19
N HIS A 210 12.48 4.53 2.63
CA HIS A 210 12.68 4.42 1.19
C HIS A 210 14.10 4.01 0.85
N ARG A 211 14.22 3.48 -0.37
CA ARG A 211 15.48 3.11 -0.97
C ARG A 211 15.50 3.55 -2.44
N VAL A 212 16.51 4.33 -2.81
CA VAL A 212 16.74 4.69 -4.21
C VAL A 212 17.51 3.55 -4.86
N LEU A 213 16.92 2.93 -5.88
CA LEU A 213 17.59 1.91 -6.68
C LEU A 213 18.46 2.60 -7.73
N PRO A 214 19.73 2.17 -7.91
CA PRO A 214 20.59 2.72 -8.96
C PRO A 214 19.95 2.61 -10.35
N ALA A 215 20.22 3.56 -11.24
CA ALA A 215 19.71 3.55 -12.62
C ALA A 215 20.01 2.22 -13.35
N ALA A 216 21.18 1.62 -13.10
CA ALA A 216 21.56 0.32 -13.66
C ALA A 216 20.61 -0.83 -13.25
N VAL A 217 20.01 -0.78 -12.04
CA VAL A 217 18.99 -1.76 -11.62
C VAL A 217 17.68 -1.49 -12.35
N ALA A 218 17.27 -0.22 -12.47
CA ALA A 218 16.07 0.15 -13.22
C ALA A 218 16.16 -0.26 -14.69
N ASP A 219 17.31 -0.03 -15.34
CA ASP A 219 17.57 -0.43 -16.73
C ASP A 219 17.53 -1.94 -16.91
N ARG A 220 18.06 -2.71 -15.95
CA ARG A 220 17.93 -4.19 -15.96
C ARG A 220 16.49 -4.64 -15.87
N VAL A 221 15.68 -4.03 -15.01
CA VAL A 221 14.25 -4.33 -14.90
C VAL A 221 13.54 -4.04 -16.21
N ARG A 222 13.79 -2.88 -16.84
CA ARG A 222 13.22 -2.53 -18.15
C ARG A 222 13.67 -3.49 -19.25
N ALA A 223 14.95 -3.86 -19.27
CA ALA A 223 15.51 -4.79 -20.25
C ALA A 223 14.93 -6.20 -20.09
N LEU A 224 14.77 -6.69 -18.86
CA LEU A 224 14.15 -7.98 -18.57
C LEU A 224 12.68 -7.99 -18.99
N ALA A 225 11.94 -6.94 -18.62
CA ALA A 225 10.55 -6.76 -19.05
C ALA A 225 10.44 -6.79 -20.58
N SER A 226 11.28 -6.03 -21.29
CA SER A 226 11.30 -6.01 -22.76
C SER A 226 11.67 -7.37 -23.38
N THR A 227 12.72 -8.02 -22.88
CA THR A 227 13.23 -9.31 -23.41
C THR A 227 12.19 -10.42 -23.28
N GLU A 228 11.52 -10.50 -22.13
CA GLU A 228 10.51 -11.51 -21.84
C GLU A 228 9.09 -11.10 -22.29
N ARG A 229 8.96 -9.93 -22.96
CA ARG A 229 7.70 -9.34 -23.42
C ARG A 229 6.67 -9.19 -22.30
N GLN A 230 7.14 -8.76 -21.15
CA GLN A 230 6.35 -8.49 -19.95
C GLN A 230 6.36 -7.00 -19.61
N THR A 231 5.54 -6.61 -18.63
CA THR A 231 5.54 -5.23 -18.13
C THR A 231 6.59 -5.05 -17.03
N VAL A 232 7.06 -3.81 -16.84
CA VAL A 232 7.90 -3.44 -15.68
C VAL A 232 7.20 -3.80 -14.37
N PHE A 233 5.88 -3.56 -14.28
CA PHE A 233 5.06 -3.96 -13.13
C PHE A 233 5.18 -5.46 -12.83
N THR A 234 5.09 -6.33 -13.84
CA THR A 234 5.20 -7.78 -13.68
C THR A 234 6.55 -8.15 -13.04
N VAL A 235 7.65 -7.58 -13.51
CA VAL A 235 8.99 -7.84 -12.96
C VAL A 235 9.08 -7.38 -11.50
N LEU A 236 8.62 -6.16 -11.21
CA LEU A 236 8.65 -5.58 -9.88
C LEU A 236 7.76 -6.36 -8.89
N ALA A 237 6.56 -6.79 -9.30
CA ALA A 237 5.63 -7.57 -8.49
C ALA A 237 6.16 -9.00 -8.25
N SER A 238 6.74 -9.65 -9.26
CA SER A 238 7.38 -10.96 -9.12
C SER A 238 8.53 -10.92 -8.12
N ALA A 239 9.43 -9.93 -8.21
CA ALA A 239 10.51 -9.75 -7.25
C ALA A 239 9.99 -9.51 -5.82
N CYS A 240 8.87 -8.78 -5.68
CA CYS A 240 8.26 -8.50 -4.38
C CYS A 240 7.71 -9.79 -3.77
N GLY A 241 6.97 -10.57 -4.56
CA GLY A 241 6.46 -11.87 -4.13
C GLY A 241 7.57 -12.87 -3.77
N VAL A 242 8.71 -12.86 -4.48
CA VAL A 242 9.89 -13.67 -4.13
C VAL A 242 10.42 -13.33 -2.73
N VAL A 243 10.67 -12.05 -2.46
CA VAL A 243 11.20 -11.60 -1.16
C VAL A 243 10.22 -11.92 -0.03
N LEU A 244 8.95 -11.62 -0.23
CA LEU A 244 7.91 -11.83 0.77
C LEU A 244 7.63 -13.32 1.02
N GLY A 245 7.60 -14.13 -0.05
CA GLY A 245 7.42 -15.58 0.04
C GLY A 245 8.56 -16.24 0.79
N HIS A 246 9.80 -15.84 0.47
CA HIS A 246 10.98 -16.28 1.21
C HIS A 246 10.89 -15.86 2.69
N ARG A 247 10.54 -14.61 2.98
CA ARG A 247 10.48 -14.09 4.36
C ARG A 247 9.41 -14.75 5.21
N ALA A 248 8.28 -15.11 4.59
CA ALA A 248 7.16 -15.77 5.24
C ALA A 248 7.26 -17.31 5.24
N GLY A 249 8.24 -17.89 4.53
CA GLY A 249 8.32 -19.34 4.30
C GLY A 249 7.11 -19.89 3.53
N ARG A 250 6.61 -19.13 2.55
CA ARG A 250 5.42 -19.47 1.75
C ARG A 250 5.76 -19.49 0.26
N GLU A 251 5.23 -20.48 -0.45
CA GLU A 251 5.32 -20.57 -1.90
C GLU A 251 4.22 -19.80 -2.63
N GLN A 252 3.21 -19.31 -1.92
CA GLN A 252 2.12 -18.52 -2.48
C GLN A 252 1.97 -17.25 -1.66
N VAL A 253 2.00 -16.10 -2.34
CA VAL A 253 1.90 -14.78 -1.74
C VAL A 253 0.73 -14.03 -2.35
N LEU A 254 -0.09 -13.42 -1.51
CA LEU A 254 -1.18 -12.53 -1.95
C LEU A 254 -0.73 -11.08 -1.77
N LEU A 255 -0.75 -10.32 -2.86
CA LEU A 255 -0.52 -8.87 -2.88
C LEU A 255 -1.86 -8.18 -3.14
N GLY A 256 -2.11 -7.07 -2.42
CA GLY A 256 -3.16 -6.13 -2.80
C GLY A 256 -2.65 -5.22 -3.90
N LEU A 257 -3.45 -5.00 -4.93
CA LEU A 257 -3.20 -3.98 -5.95
C LEU A 257 -4.32 -2.95 -5.90
N ALA A 258 -3.95 -1.67 -5.93
CA ALA A 258 -4.92 -0.60 -6.13
C ALA A 258 -5.32 -0.52 -7.61
N VAL A 259 -6.61 -0.70 -7.91
CA VAL A 259 -7.18 -0.50 -9.25
C VAL A 259 -7.85 0.87 -9.31
N ALA A 260 -7.53 1.68 -10.31
CA ALA A 260 -8.07 3.03 -10.42
C ALA A 260 -9.54 3.07 -10.88
N ASN A 261 -10.04 2.01 -11.53
CA ASN A 261 -11.41 1.93 -12.08
C ASN A 261 -11.82 3.11 -12.99
N ARG A 262 -10.88 3.60 -13.79
CA ARG A 262 -11.05 4.70 -14.77
C ARG A 262 -10.85 4.20 -16.20
N ASP A 263 -11.50 3.08 -16.53
CA ASP A 263 -11.37 2.44 -17.84
C ASP A 263 -12.20 3.16 -18.92
N LEU A 264 -13.17 3.99 -18.51
CA LEU A 264 -14.02 4.80 -19.39
C LEU A 264 -13.48 6.22 -19.49
N SER A 265 -13.39 6.75 -20.72
CA SER A 265 -12.92 8.11 -20.99
C SER A 265 -13.75 9.19 -20.29
N GLU A 266 -15.04 8.94 -20.10
CA GLU A 266 -16.03 9.83 -19.53
C GLU A 266 -15.74 10.15 -18.05
N VAL A 267 -15.05 9.26 -17.35
CA VAL A 267 -14.70 9.43 -15.92
C VAL A 267 -13.23 9.79 -15.69
N GLU A 268 -12.42 9.89 -16.74
CA GLU A 268 -10.98 10.17 -16.63
C GLU A 268 -10.72 11.46 -15.83
N ARG A 269 -11.51 12.50 -16.07
CA ARG A 269 -11.40 13.82 -15.42
C ARG A 269 -12.35 14.03 -14.24
N VAL A 270 -13.15 13.04 -13.89
CA VAL A 270 -14.12 13.15 -12.80
C VAL A 270 -13.39 12.92 -11.48
N LEU A 271 -13.54 13.84 -10.52
CA LEU A 271 -13.02 13.61 -9.17
C LEU A 271 -13.87 12.56 -8.45
N GLY A 272 -13.29 11.84 -7.49
CA GLY A 272 -14.03 10.89 -6.67
C GLY A 272 -13.19 9.76 -6.11
N PHE A 273 -13.86 8.84 -5.42
CA PHE A 273 -13.22 7.65 -4.86
C PHE A 273 -13.46 6.43 -5.75
N PHE A 274 -12.62 6.24 -6.77
CA PHE A 274 -12.75 5.12 -7.71
C PHE A 274 -11.93 3.90 -7.30
N VAL A 275 -10.87 4.14 -6.51
CA VAL A 275 -9.91 3.11 -6.10
C VAL A 275 -10.60 1.96 -5.36
N ASP A 276 -10.29 0.74 -5.80
CA ASP A 276 -10.60 -0.51 -5.09
C ASP A 276 -9.34 -1.39 -5.01
N THR A 277 -9.41 -2.48 -4.25
CA THR A 277 -8.31 -3.45 -4.09
C THR A 277 -8.63 -4.73 -4.86
N VAL A 278 -7.70 -5.17 -5.70
CA VAL A 278 -7.73 -6.50 -6.32
C VAL A 278 -6.57 -7.36 -5.80
N VAL A 279 -6.81 -8.65 -5.61
CA VAL A 279 -5.79 -9.58 -5.13
C VAL A 279 -4.96 -10.10 -6.30
N LEU A 280 -3.64 -9.99 -6.20
CA LEU A 280 -2.68 -10.64 -7.08
C LEU A 280 -2.00 -11.79 -6.34
N GLN A 281 -2.15 -12.99 -6.86
CA GLN A 281 -1.41 -14.15 -6.40
C GLN A 281 -0.07 -14.26 -7.11
N VAL A 282 1.01 -14.34 -6.35
CA VAL A 282 2.35 -14.72 -6.83
C VAL A 282 2.61 -16.17 -6.41
N ASP A 283 2.72 -17.06 -7.40
CA ASP A 283 2.87 -18.51 -7.21
C ASP A 283 4.29 -19.00 -7.50
N LEU A 284 5.03 -19.25 -6.43
CA LEU A 284 6.41 -19.74 -6.39
C LEU A 284 6.49 -21.28 -6.30
N ARG A 285 5.37 -22.01 -6.33
CA ARG A 285 5.38 -23.47 -6.20
C ARG A 285 6.22 -24.13 -7.29
N GLY A 286 6.96 -25.16 -6.89
CA GLY A 286 7.83 -25.92 -7.79
C GLY A 286 9.10 -25.18 -8.20
N ASP A 287 9.49 -24.14 -7.46
CA ASP A 287 10.73 -23.36 -7.65
C ASP A 287 10.94 -22.90 -9.11
N PRO A 288 10.02 -22.07 -9.66
CA PRO A 288 10.11 -21.63 -11.04
C PRO A 288 11.38 -20.80 -11.27
N ASP A 289 11.90 -20.83 -12.49
CA ASP A 289 12.80 -19.77 -12.92
C ASP A 289 12.04 -18.45 -13.10
N PHE A 290 12.77 -17.35 -13.23
CA PHE A 290 12.18 -16.02 -13.30
C PHE A 290 11.29 -15.87 -14.54
N ARG A 291 11.64 -16.46 -15.68
CA ARG A 291 10.81 -16.47 -16.90
C ARG A 291 9.44 -17.11 -16.64
N ALA A 292 9.41 -18.29 -16.03
CA ALA A 292 8.18 -18.98 -15.69
C ALA A 292 7.37 -18.20 -14.65
N LEU A 293 8.04 -17.61 -13.65
CA LEU A 293 7.38 -16.77 -12.64
C LEU A 293 6.73 -15.54 -13.27
N LEU A 294 7.43 -14.83 -14.17
CA LEU A 294 6.90 -13.67 -14.87
C LEU A 294 5.67 -14.04 -15.69
N THR A 295 5.69 -15.19 -16.36
CA THR A 295 4.55 -15.71 -17.12
C THR A 295 3.34 -15.96 -16.20
N ARG A 296 3.55 -16.59 -15.05
CA ARG A 296 2.50 -16.85 -14.05
C ARG A 296 1.90 -15.54 -13.50
N VAL A 297 2.75 -14.61 -13.09
CA VAL A 297 2.30 -13.32 -12.51
C VAL A 297 1.58 -12.47 -13.55
N SER A 298 2.06 -12.47 -14.79
CA SER A 298 1.38 -11.76 -15.90
C SER A 298 -0.02 -12.31 -16.16
N ALA A 299 -0.16 -13.64 -16.25
CA ALA A 299 -1.45 -14.30 -16.42
C ALA A 299 -2.38 -14.04 -15.22
N ALA A 300 -1.86 -14.15 -13.99
CA ALA A 300 -2.62 -13.87 -12.77
C ALA A 300 -3.08 -12.41 -12.70
N THR A 301 -2.23 -11.46 -13.10
CA THR A 301 -2.58 -10.03 -13.16
C THR A 301 -3.70 -9.79 -14.18
N ALA A 302 -3.56 -10.31 -15.40
CA ALA A 302 -4.60 -10.14 -16.43
C ALA A 302 -5.94 -10.74 -15.99
N ALA A 303 -5.91 -11.93 -15.38
CA ALA A 303 -7.11 -12.58 -14.88
C ALA A 303 -7.73 -11.81 -13.71
N ALA A 304 -6.93 -11.32 -12.75
CA ALA A 304 -7.40 -10.49 -11.65
C ALA A 304 -8.09 -9.21 -12.15
N TYR A 305 -7.49 -8.52 -13.13
CA TYR A 305 -8.07 -7.31 -13.74
C TYR A 305 -9.39 -7.59 -14.47
N ALA A 306 -9.52 -8.75 -15.13
CA ALA A 306 -10.77 -9.15 -15.77
C ALA A 306 -11.92 -9.40 -14.76
N HIS A 307 -11.60 -9.60 -13.48
CA HIS A 307 -12.55 -9.89 -12.40
C HIS A 307 -12.55 -8.81 -11.30
N LYS A 308 -11.96 -7.63 -11.57
CA LYS A 308 -11.79 -6.53 -10.59
C LYS A 308 -13.10 -5.86 -10.17
N ASP A 309 -14.18 -6.07 -10.92
CA ASP A 309 -15.47 -5.43 -10.66
C ASP A 309 -16.21 -6.02 -9.44
N LEU A 310 -15.72 -7.14 -8.88
CA LEU A 310 -16.20 -7.63 -7.59
C LEU A 310 -15.57 -6.79 -6.47
N PRO A 311 -16.38 -6.10 -5.64
CA PRO A 311 -15.82 -5.30 -4.55
C PRO A 311 -15.00 -6.14 -3.59
N PHE A 312 -13.84 -5.63 -3.16
CA PHE A 312 -12.92 -6.37 -2.28
C PHE A 312 -13.61 -6.92 -1.01
N GLU A 313 -14.53 -6.15 -0.43
CA GLU A 313 -15.25 -6.57 0.78
C GLU A 313 -16.25 -7.70 0.53
N GLN A 314 -16.81 -7.77 -0.67
CA GLN A 314 -17.62 -8.92 -1.08
C GLN A 314 -16.73 -10.15 -1.22
N LEU A 315 -15.54 -10.01 -1.80
CA LEU A 315 -14.56 -11.10 -1.85
C LEU A 315 -14.17 -11.61 -0.45
N VAL A 316 -13.87 -10.69 0.48
CA VAL A 316 -13.58 -11.06 1.88
C VAL A 316 -14.74 -11.81 2.51
N ALA A 317 -15.98 -11.35 2.30
CA ALA A 317 -17.17 -12.01 2.81
C ALA A 317 -17.37 -13.42 2.22
N ASP A 318 -17.11 -13.59 0.92
CA ASP A 318 -17.28 -14.86 0.21
C ASP A 318 -16.22 -15.91 0.58
N LEU A 319 -14.98 -15.46 0.86
CA LEU A 319 -13.90 -16.34 1.33
C LEU A 319 -14.02 -16.69 2.81
N ALA A 320 -14.70 -15.84 3.59
CA ALA A 320 -14.90 -16.00 5.03
C ALA A 320 -13.62 -16.43 5.78
N PRO A 321 -12.50 -15.67 5.66
CA PRO A 321 -11.25 -16.02 6.34
C PRO A 321 -11.47 -16.11 7.86
N PRO A 322 -10.63 -16.90 8.58
CA PRO A 322 -10.67 -16.95 10.04
C PRO A 322 -10.68 -15.54 10.63
N ARG A 323 -11.65 -15.26 11.51
CA ARG A 323 -11.74 -13.95 12.16
C ARG A 323 -10.53 -13.76 13.06
N ASP A 324 -9.63 -12.88 12.64
CA ASP A 324 -8.48 -12.45 13.41
C ASP A 324 -8.51 -10.92 13.49
N PRO A 325 -8.87 -10.32 14.65
CA PRO A 325 -8.92 -8.87 14.80
C PRO A 325 -7.53 -8.22 14.74
N THR A 326 -6.46 -9.02 14.70
CA THR A 326 -5.08 -8.53 14.63
C THR A 326 -4.57 -8.33 13.20
N ARG A 327 -5.36 -8.72 12.18
CA ARG A 327 -4.89 -8.75 10.78
C ARG A 327 -5.90 -8.15 9.81
N SER A 328 -5.36 -7.59 8.72
CA SER A 328 -6.18 -7.31 7.53
C SER A 328 -6.61 -8.61 6.86
N PRO A 329 -7.90 -8.76 6.47
CA PRO A 329 -8.37 -9.98 5.82
C PRO A 329 -7.80 -10.09 4.40
N VAL A 330 -7.30 -11.28 4.04
CA VAL A 330 -6.80 -11.66 2.69
C VAL A 330 -5.52 -10.95 2.24
N VAL A 331 -5.41 -9.63 2.43
CA VAL A 331 -4.29 -8.81 1.96
C VAL A 331 -3.63 -8.11 3.15
N GLN A 332 -2.36 -8.42 3.40
CA GLN A 332 -1.53 -7.73 4.40
C GLN A 332 -0.53 -6.77 3.75
N VAL A 333 -0.10 -7.06 2.52
CA VAL A 333 0.85 -6.23 1.77
C VAL A 333 0.17 -5.65 0.54
N ASN A 334 0.12 -4.32 0.47
CA ASN A 334 -0.30 -3.61 -0.72
C ASN A 334 0.92 -3.29 -1.60
N PHE A 335 0.80 -3.48 -2.91
CA PHE A 335 1.87 -3.27 -3.88
C PHE A 335 1.42 -2.32 -4.99
N ALA A 336 2.24 -1.32 -5.29
CA ALA A 336 1.95 -0.35 -6.33
C ALA A 336 3.20 0.05 -7.13
N HIS A 337 3.00 0.35 -8.41
CA HIS A 337 4.01 0.90 -9.31
C HIS A 337 3.48 2.19 -9.94
N HIS A 338 4.22 3.27 -9.81
CA HIS A 338 3.91 4.58 -10.39
C HIS A 338 4.98 4.92 -11.43
N PRO A 339 4.66 4.86 -12.73
CA PRO A 339 5.55 5.28 -13.80
C PRO A 339 5.96 6.75 -13.69
N ALA A 340 7.01 7.14 -14.41
CA ALA A 340 7.45 8.52 -14.40
C ALA A 340 6.35 9.47 -14.89
N GLY A 341 6.20 10.61 -14.21
CA GLY A 341 5.25 11.66 -14.60
C GLY A 341 3.79 11.45 -14.15
N THR A 342 3.47 10.35 -13.46
CA THR A 342 2.10 10.11 -12.97
C THR A 342 1.79 10.76 -11.62
N ALA A 343 2.74 11.52 -11.03
CA ALA A 343 2.59 12.08 -9.69
C ALA A 343 1.84 13.44 -9.65
N GLY A 344 1.34 13.96 -10.77
CA GLY A 344 0.57 15.20 -10.86
C GLY A 344 1.21 16.39 -10.15
N ALA A 345 2.13 17.09 -10.80
CA ALA A 345 2.82 18.23 -10.18
C ALA A 345 1.92 19.46 -10.13
N LEU A 346 1.74 20.06 -8.94
CA LEU A 346 1.08 21.35 -8.80
C LEU A 346 1.94 22.44 -9.46
N SER A 347 1.32 23.23 -10.33
CA SER A 347 1.94 24.41 -10.95
C SER A 347 1.07 25.62 -10.71
N LEU A 348 1.68 26.73 -10.31
CA LEU A 348 1.00 28.01 -10.08
C LEU A 348 1.73 29.09 -10.86
N HIS A 349 1.04 29.73 -11.81
CA HIS A 349 1.65 30.73 -12.68
C HIS A 349 2.35 31.84 -11.87
N GLY A 350 3.60 32.16 -12.22
CA GLY A 350 4.41 33.15 -11.49
C GLY A 350 5.02 32.65 -10.17
N CYS A 351 4.92 31.35 -9.87
CA CYS A 351 5.53 30.72 -8.70
C CYS A 351 6.36 29.49 -9.07
N GLU A 352 7.45 29.28 -8.33
CA GLU A 352 8.15 28.01 -8.26
C GLU A 352 7.48 27.13 -7.20
N VAL A 353 7.15 25.89 -7.55
CA VAL A 353 6.45 24.94 -6.68
C VAL A 353 7.30 23.70 -6.49
N THR A 354 7.52 23.29 -5.25
CA THR A 354 8.24 22.07 -4.89
C THR A 354 7.40 21.27 -3.90
N GLU A 355 7.16 19.99 -4.17
CA GLU A 355 6.47 19.11 -3.21
C GLU A 355 7.36 18.84 -1.98
N LEU A 356 6.77 18.97 -0.80
CA LEU A 356 7.37 18.62 0.48
C LEU A 356 6.74 17.32 0.96
N LEU A 357 7.57 16.33 1.23
CA LEU A 357 7.11 15.08 1.82
C LEU A 357 6.89 15.28 3.33
N LEU A 358 5.63 15.24 3.75
CA LEU A 358 5.27 15.18 5.17
C LEU A 358 5.36 13.73 5.65
N ASP A 359 5.99 13.54 6.81
CA ASP A 359 6.02 12.25 7.49
C ASP A 359 4.77 12.14 8.36
N LEU A 360 3.74 11.48 7.84
CA LEU A 360 2.46 11.32 8.53
C LEU A 360 2.48 10.03 9.34
N PRO A 361 2.14 10.06 10.64
CA PRO A 361 2.19 8.90 11.52
C PRO A 361 0.99 7.95 11.32
N SER A 362 0.56 7.71 10.08
CA SER A 362 -0.59 6.86 9.77
C SER A 362 -0.25 5.85 8.66
N ALA A 363 -0.53 4.57 8.92
CA ALA A 363 -0.42 3.49 7.94
C ALA A 363 -1.79 2.98 7.55
N LYS A 364 -2.04 2.87 6.24
CA LYS A 364 -3.32 2.38 5.68
C LYS A 364 -3.41 0.85 5.59
N PHE A 365 -2.26 0.21 5.51
CA PHE A 365 -2.08 -1.25 5.46
C PHE A 365 -0.97 -1.64 6.43
N GLU A 366 -0.87 -2.93 6.78
CA GLU A 366 0.26 -3.43 7.58
C GLU A 366 1.59 -3.06 6.91
N LEU A 367 1.68 -3.28 5.60
CA LEU A 367 2.80 -2.86 4.75
C LEU A 367 2.32 -2.45 3.36
N THR A 368 2.78 -1.32 2.86
CA THR A 368 2.66 -0.90 1.47
C THR A 368 4.04 -0.76 0.85
N ILE A 369 4.31 -1.53 -0.21
CA ILE A 369 5.51 -1.38 -1.03
C ILE A 369 5.12 -0.67 -2.32
N ARG A 370 5.76 0.47 -2.56
CA ARG A 370 5.44 1.32 -3.71
C ARG A 370 6.70 1.69 -4.46
N VAL A 371 6.76 1.36 -5.75
CA VAL A 371 7.87 1.72 -6.62
C VAL A 371 7.47 2.94 -7.44
N GLU A 372 8.21 4.03 -7.29
CA GLU A 372 8.08 5.24 -8.10
C GLU A 372 9.23 5.34 -9.09
N GLU A 373 8.91 5.59 -10.36
CA GLU A 373 9.90 5.93 -11.37
C GLU A 373 10.13 7.44 -11.39
N ARG A 374 11.40 7.82 -11.29
CA ARG A 374 11.84 9.21 -11.27
C ARG A 374 12.06 9.72 -12.69
N ALA A 375 12.05 11.04 -12.84
CA ALA A 375 12.35 11.69 -14.12
C ALA A 375 13.77 11.39 -14.64
N ASP A 376 14.71 11.06 -13.74
CA ASP A 376 16.09 10.67 -14.07
C ASP A 376 16.23 9.19 -14.46
N GLY A 377 15.13 8.43 -14.49
CA GLY A 377 15.12 7.01 -14.85
C GLY A 377 15.50 6.06 -13.72
N ALA A 378 15.82 6.54 -12.51
CA ALA A 378 15.97 5.69 -11.34
C ALA A 378 14.62 5.32 -10.71
N PHE A 379 14.60 4.27 -9.88
CA PHE A 379 13.43 3.94 -9.07
C PHE A 379 13.63 4.37 -7.62
N THR A 380 12.57 4.84 -6.96
CA THR A 380 12.49 4.93 -5.51
C THR A 380 11.49 3.91 -5.00
N VAL A 381 11.95 2.98 -4.16
CA VAL A 381 11.08 2.01 -3.48
C VAL A 381 10.74 2.56 -2.12
N TRP A 382 9.47 2.86 -1.90
CA TRP A 382 8.91 3.28 -0.62
C TRP A 382 8.30 2.10 0.10
N ALA A 383 8.55 2.01 1.40
CA ALA A 383 7.84 1.14 2.33
C ALA A 383 7.12 2.02 3.36
N GLU A 384 5.79 2.01 3.34
CA GLU A 384 4.94 2.56 4.40
C GLU A 384 4.41 1.39 5.23
N PHE A 385 4.56 1.43 6.55
CA PHE A 385 4.23 0.30 7.41
C PHE A 385 3.72 0.75 8.77
N ASP A 386 2.99 -0.15 9.43
CA ASP A 386 2.61 0.03 10.82
C ASP A 386 3.80 -0.32 11.73
N GLU A 387 4.37 0.68 12.41
CA GLU A 387 5.51 0.50 13.32
C GLU A 387 5.13 -0.29 14.59
N SER A 388 3.83 -0.49 14.88
CA SER A 388 3.41 -1.43 15.91
C SER A 388 3.63 -2.89 15.48
N LEU A 389 3.75 -3.15 14.18
CA LEU A 389 3.94 -4.48 13.59
C LEU A 389 5.38 -4.72 13.15
N PHE A 390 6.00 -3.77 12.46
CA PHE A 390 7.31 -3.94 11.84
C PHE A 390 8.38 -3.04 12.46
N ASP A 391 9.52 -3.64 12.76
CA ASP A 391 10.72 -2.89 13.13
C ASP A 391 11.36 -2.23 11.89
N PRO A 392 11.84 -0.98 11.96
CA PRO A 392 12.53 -0.32 10.84
C PRO A 392 13.67 -1.16 10.23
N VAL A 393 14.46 -1.85 11.05
CA VAL A 393 15.57 -2.71 10.62
C VAL A 393 15.06 -3.90 9.79
N PHE A 394 13.89 -4.45 10.16
CA PHE A 394 13.24 -5.50 9.37
C PHE A 394 12.85 -4.99 7.98
N ILE A 395 12.28 -3.79 7.91
CA ILE A 395 11.85 -3.17 6.64
C ILE A 395 13.06 -2.81 5.77
N GLU A 396 14.13 -2.28 6.35
CA GLU A 396 15.39 -2.04 5.63
C GLU A 396 15.94 -3.34 5.03
N GLY A 397 15.93 -4.44 5.78
CA GLY A 397 16.32 -5.77 5.30
C GLY A 397 15.46 -6.25 4.12
N LEU A 398 14.14 -6.02 4.16
CA LEU A 398 13.25 -6.31 3.03
C LEU A 398 13.60 -5.48 1.79
N LEU A 399 13.87 -4.18 1.95
CA LEU A 399 14.23 -3.30 0.83
C LEU A 399 15.58 -3.66 0.22
N VAL A 400 16.55 -4.08 1.03
CA VAL A 400 17.84 -4.62 0.55
C VAL A 400 17.60 -5.90 -0.26
N ALA A 401 16.85 -6.86 0.30
CA ALA A 401 16.55 -8.11 -0.40
C ALA A 401 15.80 -7.86 -1.72
N TYR A 402 14.91 -6.88 -1.75
CA TYR A 402 14.20 -6.48 -2.95
C TYR A 402 15.11 -5.90 -4.03
N GLU A 403 16.03 -4.99 -3.67
CA GLU A 403 17.07 -4.53 -4.59
C GLU A 403 17.93 -5.70 -5.10
N ASP A 404 18.35 -6.60 -4.21
CA ASP A 404 19.21 -7.73 -4.54
C ASP A 404 18.55 -8.66 -5.57
N VAL A 405 17.28 -9.02 -5.36
CA VAL A 405 16.49 -9.80 -6.33
C VAL A 405 16.42 -9.10 -7.68
N LEU A 406 16.08 -7.80 -7.70
CA LEU A 406 15.98 -7.04 -8.96
C LEU A 406 17.33 -6.93 -9.69
N ARG A 407 18.42 -6.82 -8.94
CA ARG A 407 19.78 -6.73 -9.49
C ARG A 407 20.24 -8.06 -10.10
N THR A 408 19.88 -9.19 -9.49
CA THR A 408 20.31 -10.53 -9.93
C THR A 408 19.29 -11.25 -10.81
N ALA A 409 18.08 -10.71 -10.98
CA ALA A 409 17.05 -11.30 -11.81
C ALA A 409 17.52 -11.45 -13.27
N THR A 410 17.63 -12.70 -13.71
CA THR A 410 17.78 -13.09 -15.11
C THR A 410 16.69 -14.11 -15.42
N PRO A 411 16.34 -14.35 -16.69
CA PRO A 411 15.27 -15.28 -17.04
C PRO A 411 15.45 -16.69 -16.46
N GLU A 412 16.70 -17.16 -16.38
CA GLU A 412 17.08 -18.49 -15.87
C GLU A 412 17.32 -18.52 -14.34
N ALA A 413 17.35 -17.37 -13.67
CA ALA A 413 17.55 -17.31 -12.22
C ALA A 413 16.36 -17.98 -11.51
N ARG A 414 16.63 -18.78 -10.48
CA ARG A 414 15.57 -19.37 -9.64
C ARG A 414 14.88 -18.29 -8.83
N ALA A 415 13.56 -18.42 -8.72
CA ALA A 415 12.74 -17.52 -7.92
C ALA A 415 12.94 -17.74 -6.41
N SER A 416 13.43 -18.91 -5.98
CA SER A 416 13.83 -19.10 -4.59
C SER A 416 15.08 -18.26 -4.27
N LEU A 417 14.96 -17.38 -3.28
CA LEU A 417 16.13 -16.76 -2.67
C LEU A 417 16.95 -17.86 -1.97
N PRO A 418 18.29 -17.90 -2.15
CA PRO A 418 19.14 -18.74 -1.33
C PRO A 418 18.88 -18.36 0.12
N ARG A 419 18.55 -19.35 0.96
CA ARG A 419 18.44 -19.12 2.39
C ARG A 419 19.73 -18.48 2.89
N ALA A 420 19.61 -17.40 3.68
CA ALA A 420 20.76 -16.83 4.36
C ALA A 420 21.52 -17.94 5.10
N PRO A 421 22.87 -17.91 5.12
CA PRO A 421 23.64 -18.90 5.86
C PRO A 421 23.15 -18.99 7.29
N PRO A 422 23.02 -20.20 7.87
CA PRO A 422 22.42 -20.37 9.18
C PRO A 422 23.14 -19.51 10.22
N GLY A 423 22.40 -18.70 10.98
CA GLY A 423 22.96 -17.91 12.07
C GLY A 423 23.51 -18.81 13.18
N ALA A 424 24.29 -18.25 14.13
CA ALA A 424 24.90 -19.05 15.21
C ALA A 424 23.89 -19.92 15.99
N ARG A 425 22.68 -19.39 16.24
CA ARG A 425 21.58 -20.14 16.89
C ARG A 425 21.07 -21.29 16.04
N GLU A 426 20.81 -21.03 14.76
CA GLU A 426 20.36 -22.08 13.83
C GLU A 426 21.42 -23.17 13.70
N GLN A 427 22.71 -22.82 13.62
CA GLN A 427 23.79 -23.80 13.61
C GLN A 427 23.83 -24.65 14.87
N GLN A 428 23.62 -24.05 16.04
CA GLN A 428 23.58 -24.77 17.32
C GLN A 428 22.38 -25.71 17.40
N LEU A 429 21.19 -25.23 17.04
CA LEU A 429 19.97 -26.04 17.00
C LEU A 429 20.04 -27.16 15.96
N SER A 430 20.61 -26.91 14.79
CA SER A 430 20.88 -27.93 13.77
C SER A 430 21.76 -29.04 14.30
N ARG A 431 22.75 -28.74 15.16
CA ARG A 431 23.57 -29.75 15.84
C ARG A 431 22.76 -30.54 16.86
N ILE A 432 21.99 -29.87 17.71
CA ILE A 432 21.10 -30.52 18.69
C ILE A 432 20.14 -31.49 18.00
N PHE A 433 19.52 -31.07 16.89
CA PHE A 433 18.61 -31.89 16.12
C PHE A 433 19.31 -33.09 15.49
N ALA A 434 20.47 -32.87 14.87
CA ALA A 434 21.24 -33.93 14.24
C ALA A 434 21.66 -35.02 15.24
N ASP A 435 22.11 -34.60 16.43
CA ASP A 435 22.53 -35.51 17.50
C ASP A 435 21.37 -36.36 18.02
N VAL A 436 20.22 -35.72 18.28
CA VAL A 436 19.04 -36.42 18.82
C VAL A 436 18.44 -37.38 17.78
N LEU A 437 18.37 -36.95 16.52
CA LEU A 437 17.88 -37.78 15.41
C LEU A 437 18.90 -38.83 14.95
N LYS A 438 20.15 -38.74 15.40
CA LYS A 438 21.28 -39.59 14.98
C LYS A 438 21.51 -39.57 13.46
N VAL A 439 21.48 -38.38 12.88
CA VAL A 439 21.71 -38.13 11.44
C VAL A 439 22.93 -37.25 11.21
N ALA A 440 23.54 -37.31 10.02
CA ALA A 440 24.77 -36.59 9.72
C ALA A 440 24.64 -35.06 9.81
N SER A 441 23.50 -34.51 9.41
CA SER A 441 23.20 -33.07 9.46
C SER A 441 21.72 -32.81 9.34
N VAL A 442 21.24 -31.72 9.95
CA VAL A 442 19.86 -31.22 9.81
C VAL A 442 19.94 -29.79 9.28
N ALA A 443 19.47 -29.59 8.05
CA ALA A 443 19.32 -28.27 7.46
C ALA A 443 18.23 -27.51 8.22
N PRO A 444 18.28 -26.17 8.30
CA PRO A 444 17.47 -25.56 9.34
C PRO A 444 15.96 -25.48 9.01
N ASP A 445 15.55 -25.82 7.78
CA ASP A 445 14.14 -25.99 7.39
C ASP A 445 13.67 -27.46 7.42
N ASP A 446 14.54 -28.40 7.77
CA ASP A 446 14.17 -29.81 7.90
C ASP A 446 13.15 -29.99 9.04
N ASP A 447 12.01 -30.59 8.72
CA ASP A 447 11.00 -30.97 9.71
C ASP A 447 11.50 -32.17 10.54
N PHE A 448 11.47 -32.01 11.85
CA PHE A 448 11.92 -32.99 12.84
C PHE A 448 11.24 -34.35 12.69
N PHE A 449 9.92 -34.37 12.49
CA PHE A 449 9.15 -35.61 12.42
C PHE A 449 9.36 -36.30 11.08
N LEU A 450 9.49 -35.55 10.00
CA LEU A 450 9.83 -36.11 8.68
C LEU A 450 11.23 -36.72 8.64
N ARG A 451 12.11 -36.31 9.56
CA ARG A 451 13.47 -36.86 9.72
C ARG A 451 13.57 -38.01 10.72
N GLY A 452 12.43 -38.62 11.08
CA GLY A 452 12.36 -39.76 11.99
C GLY A 452 12.20 -39.40 13.46
N GLY A 453 11.98 -38.12 13.76
CA GLY A 453 11.71 -37.64 15.11
C GLY A 453 10.34 -38.10 15.64
N HIS A 454 10.23 -38.23 16.95
CA HIS A 454 8.98 -38.54 17.65
C HIS A 454 8.95 -37.90 19.04
N SER A 455 7.82 -37.98 19.76
CA SER A 455 7.59 -37.27 21.02
C SER A 455 8.73 -37.41 22.04
N LEU A 456 9.26 -38.64 22.22
CA LEU A 456 10.37 -38.89 23.14
C LEU A 456 11.66 -38.17 22.74
N LEU A 457 11.98 -38.15 21.44
CA LEU A 457 13.13 -37.40 20.92
C LEU A 457 12.90 -35.89 21.02
N LEU A 458 11.66 -35.43 20.85
CA LEU A 458 11.33 -34.01 21.03
C LEU A 458 11.50 -33.55 22.49
N VAL A 459 11.24 -34.44 23.46
CA VAL A 459 11.55 -34.21 24.88
C VAL A 459 13.07 -34.09 25.10
N GLU A 460 13.86 -34.92 24.42
CA GLU A 460 15.32 -34.82 24.46
C GLU A 460 15.82 -33.51 23.83
N VAL A 461 15.27 -33.09 22.69
CA VAL A 461 15.54 -31.78 22.09
C VAL A 461 15.24 -30.65 23.08
N ALA A 462 14.08 -30.67 23.74
CA ALA A 462 13.71 -29.66 24.74
C ALA A 462 14.73 -29.60 25.89
N ALA A 463 15.15 -30.77 26.39
CA ALA A 463 16.14 -30.87 27.46
C ALA A 463 17.50 -30.32 27.03
N ARG A 464 17.95 -30.62 25.80
CA ARG A 464 19.22 -30.12 25.26
C ARG A 464 19.21 -28.62 25.00
N ILE A 465 18.12 -28.07 24.47
CA ILE A 465 17.97 -26.61 24.32
C ILE A 465 18.09 -25.94 25.69
N ARG A 466 17.46 -26.50 26.72
CA ARG A 466 17.57 -25.98 28.09
C ARG A 466 18.99 -26.04 28.64
N SER A 467 19.68 -27.17 28.48
CA SER A 467 21.03 -27.36 29.03
C SER A 467 22.11 -26.61 28.25
N GLU A 468 22.04 -26.58 26.93
CA GLU A 468 23.09 -26.04 26.05
C GLU A 468 22.89 -24.57 25.70
N MET A 469 21.63 -24.10 25.69
CA MET A 469 21.30 -22.73 25.31
C MET A 469 20.74 -21.90 26.48
N GLY A 470 20.45 -22.53 27.62
CA GLY A 470 19.89 -21.85 28.80
C GLY A 470 18.47 -21.32 28.58
N GLN A 471 17.75 -21.86 27.58
CA GLN A 471 16.42 -21.39 27.19
C GLN A 471 15.38 -22.47 27.44
N ASP A 472 14.27 -22.11 28.08
CA ASP A 472 13.20 -23.06 28.37
C ASP A 472 12.09 -22.95 27.33
N LEU A 473 12.04 -23.91 26.40
CA LEU A 473 11.00 -23.99 25.37
C LEU A 473 9.98 -25.08 25.72
N GLY A 474 8.70 -24.74 25.67
CA GLY A 474 7.64 -25.72 25.95
C GLY A 474 7.52 -26.76 24.84
N LEU A 475 7.20 -28.01 25.19
CA LEU A 475 6.96 -29.09 24.21
C LEU A 475 5.91 -28.72 23.17
N ARG A 476 4.89 -27.96 23.57
CA ARG A 476 3.87 -27.45 22.65
C ARG A 476 4.47 -26.59 21.54
N GLU A 477 5.47 -25.78 21.85
CA GLU A 477 6.11 -24.87 20.88
C GLU A 477 6.99 -25.63 19.91
N LEU A 478 7.72 -26.64 20.39
CA LEU A 478 8.49 -27.55 19.54
C LEU A 478 7.59 -28.33 18.57
N TYR A 479 6.40 -28.73 19.04
CA TYR A 479 5.40 -29.40 18.20
C TYR A 479 4.82 -28.49 17.11
N GLN A 480 4.58 -27.22 17.44
CA GLN A 480 4.00 -26.25 16.53
C GLN A 480 5.01 -25.72 15.51
N HIS A 481 6.30 -25.82 15.80
CA HIS A 481 7.39 -25.34 14.97
C HIS A 481 8.48 -26.41 14.86
N PRO A 482 8.22 -27.53 14.17
CA PRO A 482 9.11 -28.69 14.17
C PRO A 482 10.38 -28.51 13.30
N THR A 483 10.80 -27.29 12.99
CA THR A 483 12.03 -27.02 12.24
C THR A 483 13.01 -26.22 13.09
N VAL A 484 14.30 -26.34 12.80
CA VAL A 484 15.35 -25.57 13.48
C VAL A 484 15.12 -24.06 13.32
N ALA A 485 14.79 -23.60 12.12
CA ALA A 485 14.47 -22.21 11.81
C ALA A 485 13.25 -21.73 12.61
N GLY A 486 12.21 -22.57 12.68
CA GLY A 486 11.00 -22.29 13.44
C GLY A 486 11.28 -22.12 14.93
N ILE A 487 12.15 -22.97 15.50
CA ILE A 487 12.54 -22.92 16.91
C ILE A 487 13.47 -21.74 17.20
N ALA A 488 14.46 -21.49 16.33
CA ALA A 488 15.33 -20.32 16.43
C ALA A 488 14.51 -19.03 16.50
N ALA A 489 13.53 -18.88 15.60
CA ALA A 489 12.63 -17.74 15.59
C ALA A 489 11.73 -17.63 16.84
N ARG A 490 11.49 -18.72 17.60
CA ARG A 490 10.79 -18.63 18.90
C ARG A 490 11.72 -18.17 20.01
N LEU A 491 12.93 -18.71 20.05
CA LEU A 491 13.95 -18.34 21.02
C LEU A 491 14.34 -16.87 20.92
N ASP A 492 14.43 -16.34 19.69
CA ASP A 492 14.72 -14.92 19.44
C ASP A 492 13.65 -14.00 20.05
N ARG A 493 12.38 -14.44 20.06
CA ARG A 493 11.26 -13.68 20.64
C ARG A 493 11.20 -13.73 22.15
N THR A 494 11.75 -14.78 22.77
CA THR A 494 11.80 -14.91 24.24
C THR A 494 12.96 -14.11 24.84
N ALA A 495 13.98 -13.79 24.04
CA ALA A 495 15.18 -13.06 24.45
C ALA A 495 15.09 -11.52 24.31
N ALA A 496 14.04 -10.97 23.68
CA ALA A 496 13.85 -9.52 23.60
C ALA A 496 13.39 -8.97 24.97
N PRO A 497 14.03 -7.90 25.50
CA PRO A 497 13.61 -7.31 26.77
C PRO A 497 12.20 -6.71 26.64
N ARG A 498 11.37 -6.94 27.65
CA ARG A 498 10.02 -6.36 27.77
C ARG A 498 10.06 -4.86 27.98
#